data_AF-A0A2P6QJ51-F1
#
_entry.id   AF-A0A2P6QJ51-F1
#
_cell.length_a   1.000
_cell.length_b   1.000
_cell.length_c   1.000
_cell.angle_alpha   90.00
_cell.angle_beta   90.00
_cell.angle_gamma   90.00
#
_symmetry.space_group_name_H-M   'P 1'
#
loop_
_entity.id
_entity.type
_entity.pdbx_description
1 polymer ?
#
loop_
_entity_poly.entity_id
_entity_poly.type
_entity_poly.pdbx_seq_one_letter_code
_entity_poly.pdbx_strand_id
1 'polypeptide(L)'
;MGIQYADALQSYIGVLARTNIPISIASWPKVSKTKKSNLWETVLTSFVLGPECKKMVLKSAGMKLREFKSRLTTLYVLPYLDAPKSLQFPPDDYRFITVDDWNVFVKERKSDSFLARRHKNVYDHHMSRKGYEGLREELSKTVPEEEIDRATLWVKGRQTKQGTFKHDVIKDTAEKIETLKRKERDGELTVNGSTDVLTLALGTPEHRGRVRGIGGYVCNPNGYFHLPKRRKESVNESMRQSMRKILEEEKQKLEDELREKICAKEREKIVTEEREKIAAHEREKIAAEEREKIMAFEKAFLLSRIEQLEARVDVRSHEVVTTIGEAKVVVNKHTSGQASCSHAVDSCLKAANKQDNVVEDGAVTNLLDVMERQLLQN
;
A
#
# COMPACT_ATOMS: atom_id res chain seq x y z
N MET A 1 19.35 4.40 52.55
CA MET A 1 20.53 3.54 52.31
C MET A 1 20.58 2.89 50.90
N GLY A 2 19.72 3.23 49.93
CA GLY A 2 19.69 2.53 48.62
C GLY A 2 20.60 3.08 47.51
N ILE A 3 21.02 4.35 47.57
CA ILE A 3 21.70 5.02 46.45
C ILE A 3 23.20 4.68 46.39
N GLN A 4 23.88 4.57 47.55
CA GLN A 4 25.33 4.30 47.60
C GLN A 4 25.71 2.90 47.06
N TYR A 5 24.88 1.89 47.31
CA TYR A 5 25.11 0.53 46.77
C TYR A 5 24.89 0.45 45.26
N ALA A 6 23.98 1.27 44.71
CA ALA A 6 23.72 1.30 43.28
C ALA A 6 24.93 1.84 42.49
N ASP A 7 25.54 2.92 42.95
CA ASP A 7 26.72 3.52 42.30
C ASP A 7 27.95 2.61 42.40
N ALA A 8 28.14 1.95 43.55
CA ALA A 8 29.20 0.96 43.74
C ALA A 8 29.01 -0.24 42.79
N LEU A 9 27.78 -0.76 42.68
CA LEU A 9 27.44 -1.84 41.75
C LEU A 9 27.70 -1.43 40.29
N GLN A 10 27.28 -0.24 39.87
CA GLN A 10 27.52 0.24 38.50
C GLN A 10 29.01 0.40 38.19
N SER A 11 29.78 0.87 39.17
CA SER A 11 31.23 1.01 39.06
C SER A 11 31.92 -0.35 38.94
N TYR A 12 31.52 -1.31 39.78
CA TYR A 12 32.04 -2.68 39.77
C TYR A 12 31.72 -3.41 38.46
N ILE A 13 30.47 -3.35 37.99
CA ILE A 13 30.06 -3.88 36.68
C ILE A 13 30.92 -3.27 35.57
N GLY A 14 31.21 -1.97 35.66
CA GLY A 14 32.07 -1.28 34.70
C GLY A 14 33.52 -1.78 34.71
N VAL A 15 34.09 -2.15 35.86
CA VAL A 15 35.42 -2.77 35.93
C VAL A 15 35.38 -4.16 35.30
N LEU A 16 34.46 -5.02 35.73
CA LEU A 16 34.34 -6.39 35.22
C LEU A 16 34.10 -6.44 33.70
N ALA A 17 33.25 -5.56 33.18
CA ALA A 17 32.98 -5.49 31.75
C ALA A 17 34.23 -5.11 30.94
N ARG A 18 35.14 -4.29 31.49
CA ARG A 18 36.37 -3.86 30.83
C ARG A 18 37.45 -4.93 30.86
N THR A 19 37.57 -5.67 31.97
CA THR A 19 38.61 -6.68 32.15
C THR A 19 38.26 -8.01 31.46
N ASN A 20 36.99 -8.43 31.52
CA ASN A 20 36.60 -9.77 31.08
C ASN A 20 36.17 -9.85 29.61
N ILE A 21 35.91 -8.71 28.97
CA ILE A 21 35.37 -8.67 27.61
C ILE A 21 36.37 -7.97 26.67
N PRO A 22 36.93 -8.70 25.69
CA PRO A 22 37.86 -8.14 24.71
C PRO A 22 37.28 -6.97 23.93
N ILE A 23 38.13 -5.97 23.69
CA ILE A 23 37.76 -4.79 22.89
C ILE A 23 37.61 -5.10 21.40
N SER A 24 38.15 -6.22 20.91
CA SER A 24 38.02 -6.71 19.54
C SER A 24 36.58 -7.05 19.13
N ILE A 25 35.69 -7.34 20.09
CA ILE A 25 34.30 -7.69 19.78
C ILE A 25 33.49 -6.43 19.41
N ALA A 26 33.13 -6.27 18.14
CA ALA A 26 32.45 -5.07 17.64
C ALA A 26 31.16 -4.69 18.39
N SER A 27 30.33 -5.65 18.83
CA SER A 27 29.04 -5.36 19.46
C SER A 27 28.66 -6.30 20.62
N TRP A 28 27.92 -5.78 21.60
CA TRP A 28 27.49 -6.54 22.79
C TRP A 28 26.69 -7.82 22.48
N PRO A 29 25.79 -7.85 21.48
CA PRO A 29 25.10 -9.09 21.11
C PRO A 29 26.05 -10.21 20.68
N LYS A 30 27.18 -9.89 20.04
CA LYS A 30 28.19 -10.86 19.56
C LYS A 30 29.07 -11.44 20.68
N VAL A 31 29.04 -10.88 21.89
CA VAL A 31 29.77 -11.43 23.04
C VAL A 31 29.17 -12.80 23.40
N SER A 32 30.04 -13.79 23.59
CA SER A 32 29.64 -15.17 23.89
C SER A 32 28.78 -15.26 25.15
N LYS A 33 27.85 -16.23 25.15
CA LYS A 33 26.95 -16.46 26.30
C LYS A 33 27.75 -16.82 27.56
N THR A 34 28.82 -17.60 27.42
CA THR A 34 29.73 -17.97 28.51
C THR A 34 30.33 -16.76 29.20
N LYS A 35 30.88 -15.80 28.45
CA LYS A 35 31.45 -14.57 29.04
C LYS A 35 30.41 -13.73 29.78
N LYS A 36 29.16 -13.72 29.28
CA LYS A 36 28.03 -13.04 29.95
C LYS A 36 27.62 -13.76 31.24
N SER A 37 27.59 -15.09 31.24
CA SER A 37 27.29 -15.89 32.43
C SER A 37 28.37 -15.71 33.49
N ASN A 38 29.66 -15.79 33.11
CA ASN A 38 30.77 -15.59 34.05
C ASN A 38 30.71 -14.19 34.67
N LEU A 39 30.44 -13.14 33.88
CA LEU A 39 30.26 -11.79 34.40
C LEU A 39 29.12 -11.71 35.42
N TRP A 40 28.01 -12.39 35.15
CA TRP A 40 26.87 -12.45 36.07
C TRP A 40 27.24 -13.19 37.38
N GLU A 41 27.91 -14.33 37.29
CA GLU A 41 28.36 -15.12 38.44
C GLU A 41 29.34 -14.33 39.32
N THR A 42 30.31 -13.62 38.72
CA THR A 42 31.24 -12.77 39.47
C THR A 42 30.55 -11.61 40.18
N VAL A 43 29.46 -11.07 39.60
CA VAL A 43 28.65 -10.05 40.27
C VAL A 43 27.88 -10.63 41.46
N LEU A 44 27.35 -11.84 41.33
CA LEU A 44 26.66 -12.53 42.43
C LEU A 44 27.57 -12.86 43.61
N THR A 45 28.86 -13.10 43.36
CA THR A 45 29.84 -13.31 44.44
C THR A 45 30.00 -12.07 45.32
N SER A 46 29.86 -10.87 44.75
CA SER A 46 30.07 -9.60 45.48
C SER A 46 28.78 -8.93 45.94
N PHE A 47 27.64 -9.21 45.30
CA PHE A 47 26.36 -8.56 45.57
C PHE A 47 25.22 -9.58 45.62
N VAL A 48 24.34 -9.44 46.61
CA VAL A 48 23.11 -10.23 46.72
C VAL A 48 22.08 -9.66 45.75
N LEU A 49 21.94 -10.27 44.57
CA LEU A 49 20.97 -9.88 43.54
C LEU A 49 20.07 -11.07 43.18
N GLY A 50 18.79 -10.79 42.94
CA GLY A 50 17.86 -11.78 42.41
C GLY A 50 18.08 -12.05 40.92
N PRO A 51 17.63 -13.22 40.41
CA PRO A 51 17.81 -13.62 39.01
C PRO A 51 17.09 -12.67 38.01
N GLU A 52 16.05 -11.96 38.44
CA GLU A 52 15.34 -10.95 37.65
C GLU A 52 16.25 -9.78 37.24
N CYS A 53 17.26 -9.46 38.07
CA CYS A 53 18.20 -8.38 37.82
C CYS A 53 19.24 -8.73 36.74
N LYS A 54 19.40 -10.00 36.36
CA LYS A 54 20.41 -10.46 35.39
C LYS A 54 20.34 -9.69 34.07
N LYS A 55 19.13 -9.47 33.55
CA LYS A 55 18.93 -8.74 32.30
C LYS A 55 19.37 -7.28 32.41
N MET A 56 19.08 -6.64 33.55
CA MET A 56 19.47 -5.26 33.83
C MET A 56 20.99 -5.13 33.96
N VAL A 57 21.63 -6.03 34.71
CA VAL A 57 23.09 -6.05 34.91
C VAL A 57 23.82 -6.25 33.58
N LEU A 58 23.40 -7.23 32.77
CA LEU A 58 24.00 -7.46 31.45
C LEU A 58 23.77 -6.28 30.50
N LYS A 59 22.60 -5.63 30.55
CA LYS A 59 22.34 -4.40 29.78
C LYS A 59 23.30 -3.29 30.21
N SER A 60 23.51 -3.11 31.52
CA SER A 60 24.44 -2.11 32.03
C SER A 60 25.89 -2.40 31.65
N ALA A 61 26.35 -3.66 31.81
CA ALA A 61 27.68 -4.09 31.39
C ALA A 61 27.95 -3.75 29.92
N GLY A 62 26.98 -3.99 29.03
CA GLY A 62 27.08 -3.61 27.63
C GLY A 62 27.15 -2.10 27.38
N MET A 63 26.44 -1.30 28.18
CA MET A 63 26.54 0.17 28.13
C MET A 63 27.92 0.64 28.59
N LYS A 64 28.44 0.11 29.70
CA LYS A 64 29.77 0.44 30.24
C LYS A 64 30.90 0.06 29.30
N LEU A 65 30.82 -1.11 28.66
CA LEU A 65 31.79 -1.49 27.64
C LEU A 65 31.76 -0.53 26.43
N ARG A 66 30.57 -0.09 26.00
CA ARG A 66 30.43 0.88 24.92
C ARG A 66 31.01 2.25 25.30
N GLU A 67 30.74 2.72 26.51
CA GLU A 67 31.32 3.96 27.07
C GLU A 67 32.85 3.88 27.10
N PHE A 68 33.40 2.74 27.55
CA PHE A 68 34.84 2.49 27.57
C PHE A 68 35.46 2.56 26.18
N LYS A 69 34.90 1.85 25.19
CA LYS A 69 35.36 1.92 23.80
C LYS A 69 35.28 3.34 23.23
N SER A 70 34.22 4.08 23.56
CA SER A 70 34.09 5.48 23.15
C SER A 70 35.20 6.35 23.75
N ARG A 71 35.51 6.18 25.04
CA ARG A 71 36.59 6.90 25.71
C ARG A 71 37.95 6.58 25.10
N LEU A 72 38.23 5.30 24.83
CA LEU A 72 39.46 4.89 24.15
C LEU A 72 39.59 5.55 22.77
N THR A 73 38.49 5.57 22.02
CA THR A 73 38.45 6.21 20.70
C THR A 73 38.75 7.70 20.81
N THR A 74 38.05 8.42 21.68
CA THR A 74 38.17 9.88 21.81
C THR A 74 39.53 10.34 22.33
N LEU A 75 40.12 9.62 23.29
CA LEU A 75 41.36 10.04 23.95
C LEU A 75 42.63 9.53 23.27
N TYR A 76 42.62 8.30 22.73
CA TYR A 76 43.84 7.64 22.27
C TYR A 76 43.83 7.29 20.78
N VAL A 77 42.67 7.26 20.11
CA VAL A 77 42.61 6.96 18.67
C VAL A 77 42.51 8.23 17.85
N LEU A 78 41.51 9.07 18.12
CA LEU A 78 41.21 10.26 17.31
C LEU A 78 42.34 11.29 17.28
N PRO A 79 43.00 11.62 18.42
CA PRO A 79 44.08 12.60 18.40
C PRO A 79 45.32 12.14 17.62
N TYR A 80 45.46 10.82 17.40
CA TYR A 80 46.63 10.20 16.80
C TYR A 80 46.32 9.53 15.46
N LEU A 81 45.19 9.85 14.81
CA LEU A 81 44.81 9.28 13.51
C LEU A 81 45.89 9.46 12.45
N ASP A 82 46.60 10.60 12.49
CA ASP A 82 47.66 10.98 11.56
C ASP A 82 49.06 10.47 12.00
N ALA A 83 49.18 9.95 13.22
CA ALA A 83 50.43 9.49 13.82
C ALA A 83 50.41 7.95 14.05
N PRO A 84 50.69 7.14 13.02
CA PRO A 84 50.57 5.68 13.10
C PRO A 84 51.51 5.04 14.13
N LYS A 85 52.64 5.68 14.44
CA LYS A 85 53.61 5.19 15.44
C LYS A 85 53.04 5.19 16.87
N SER A 86 52.19 6.18 17.20
CA SER A 86 51.57 6.32 18.53
C SER A 86 50.41 5.35 18.76
N LEU A 87 49.91 4.71 17.71
CA LEU A 87 48.78 3.77 17.75
C LEU A 87 49.21 2.30 17.84
N GLN A 88 50.50 2.00 17.77
CA GLN A 88 50.99 0.60 17.77
C GLN A 88 50.79 -0.11 19.11
N PHE A 89 50.81 0.64 20.21
CA PHE A 89 50.71 0.07 21.55
C PHE A 89 49.42 0.54 22.24
N PRO A 90 48.76 -0.34 23.01
CA PRO A 90 47.64 0.06 23.84
C PRO A 90 48.13 1.05 24.92
N PRO A 91 47.25 1.92 25.45
CA PRO A 91 47.61 2.84 26.51
C PRO A 91 48.07 2.10 27.78
N ASP A 92 49.13 2.60 28.43
CA ASP A 92 49.73 2.00 29.65
C ASP A 92 48.73 1.85 30.81
N ASP A 93 47.73 2.72 30.88
CA ASP A 93 46.63 2.68 31.86
C ASP A 93 45.80 1.38 31.78
N TYR A 94 45.87 0.66 30.65
CA TYR A 94 45.04 -0.50 30.35
C TYR A 94 45.85 -1.74 29.97
N ARG A 95 46.72 -2.19 30.89
CA ARG A 95 47.58 -3.38 30.73
C ARG A 95 46.85 -4.69 30.41
N PHE A 96 45.55 -4.77 30.69
CA PHE A 96 44.73 -5.95 30.39
C PHE A 96 44.29 -6.02 28.91
N ILE A 97 44.65 -5.04 28.07
CA ILE A 97 44.37 -5.04 26.64
C ILE A 97 45.54 -5.66 25.88
N THR A 98 45.27 -6.76 25.17
CA THR A 98 46.26 -7.39 24.28
C THR A 98 46.52 -6.52 23.04
N VAL A 99 47.76 -6.51 22.55
CA VAL A 99 48.16 -5.76 21.34
C VAL A 99 47.33 -6.17 20.12
N ASP A 100 47.02 -7.45 19.96
CA ASP A 100 46.17 -7.95 18.87
C ASP A 100 44.75 -7.37 18.92
N ASP A 101 44.14 -7.37 20.11
CA ASP A 101 42.82 -6.80 20.34
C ASP A 101 42.80 -5.28 20.06
N TRP A 102 43.89 -4.59 20.41
CA TRP A 102 44.08 -3.16 20.14
C TRP A 102 44.18 -2.88 18.64
N ASN A 103 44.98 -3.65 17.90
CA ASN A 103 45.13 -3.47 16.45
C ASN A 103 43.82 -3.68 15.69
N VAL A 104 43.06 -4.72 16.05
CA VAL A 104 41.71 -4.95 15.50
C VAL A 104 40.79 -3.76 15.78
N PHE A 105 40.85 -3.23 17.01
CA PHE A 105 40.05 -2.09 17.42
C PHE A 105 40.41 -0.82 16.65
N VAL A 106 41.70 -0.48 16.52
CA VAL A 106 42.15 0.70 15.76
C VAL A 106 41.72 0.61 14.30
N LYS A 107 41.83 -0.57 13.68
CA LYS A 107 41.37 -0.80 12.30
C LYS A 107 39.87 -0.54 12.14
N GLU A 108 39.03 -0.99 13.07
CA GLU A 108 37.59 -0.73 13.06
C GLU A 108 37.30 0.78 13.17
N ARG A 109 38.02 1.48 14.06
CA ARG A 109 37.80 2.91 14.34
C ARG A 109 38.31 3.85 13.26
N LYS A 110 39.33 3.43 12.51
CA LYS A 110 39.82 4.16 11.33
C LYS A 110 38.89 4.05 10.12
N SER A 111 37.95 3.10 10.11
CA SER A 111 37.05 2.94 8.97
C SER A 111 36.16 4.18 8.74
N ASP A 112 36.01 4.58 7.47
CA ASP A 112 35.17 5.73 7.09
C ASP A 112 33.72 5.54 7.53
N SER A 113 33.22 4.30 7.49
CA SER A 113 31.88 3.95 7.97
C SER A 113 31.68 4.30 9.45
N PHE A 114 32.72 4.17 10.27
CA PHE A 114 32.66 4.51 11.69
C PHE A 114 32.70 6.03 11.90
N LEU A 115 33.59 6.73 11.19
CA LEU A 115 33.72 8.18 11.23
C LEU A 115 32.41 8.85 10.79
N ALA A 116 31.83 8.43 9.66
CA ALA A 116 30.56 8.94 9.15
C ALA A 116 29.41 8.79 10.16
N ARG A 117 29.34 7.66 10.88
CA ARG A 117 28.34 7.45 11.94
C ARG A 117 28.52 8.41 13.12
N ARG A 118 29.76 8.79 13.42
CA ARG A 118 30.10 9.74 14.49
C ARG A 118 29.72 11.17 14.12
N HIS A 119 29.94 11.58 12.87
CA HIS A 119 29.53 12.91 12.38
C HIS A 119 28.02 13.13 12.39
N LYS A 120 27.20 12.07 12.35
CA LYS A 120 25.74 12.17 12.51
C LYS A 120 25.30 12.64 13.91
N ASN A 121 26.18 12.59 14.91
CA ASN A 121 25.88 13.13 16.23
C ASN A 121 26.13 14.64 16.26
N VAL A 122 25.19 15.40 15.71
CA VAL A 122 25.26 16.87 15.57
C VAL A 122 24.91 17.60 16.86
N TYR A 123 24.06 17.00 17.70
CA TYR A 123 23.43 17.64 18.85
C TYR A 123 23.96 17.11 20.18
N ASP A 124 25.24 17.37 20.47
CA ASP A 124 25.86 17.03 21.76
C ASP A 124 25.11 17.64 22.95
N HIS A 125 25.09 16.93 24.07
CA HIS A 125 24.37 17.32 25.29
C HIS A 125 25.33 17.54 26.46
N HIS A 126 24.92 18.38 27.41
CA HIS A 126 25.72 18.86 28.53
C HIS A 126 25.16 18.46 29.91
N MET A 127 24.44 17.33 29.98
CA MET A 127 23.77 16.88 31.22
C MET A 127 24.62 15.96 32.12
N SER A 128 25.88 15.72 31.76
CA SER A 128 26.82 14.86 32.52
C SER A 128 26.16 13.52 32.93
N ARG A 129 26.46 13.02 34.13
CA ARG A 129 25.89 11.78 34.70
C ARG A 129 24.43 11.90 35.14
N LYS A 130 23.85 13.11 35.19
CA LYS A 130 22.49 13.37 35.69
C LYS A 130 21.41 12.89 34.71
N GLY A 131 21.68 13.02 33.41
CA GLY A 131 20.70 12.70 32.37
C GLY A 131 19.47 13.63 32.38
N TYR A 132 18.43 13.27 31.63
CA TYR A 132 17.20 14.05 31.54
C TYR A 132 16.35 13.98 32.81
N GLU A 133 16.39 12.86 33.54
CA GLU A 133 15.64 12.71 34.80
C GLU A 133 16.16 13.66 35.86
N GLY A 134 17.48 13.66 36.10
CA GLY A 134 18.08 14.60 37.04
C GLY A 134 17.94 16.06 36.60
N LEU A 135 17.92 16.34 35.29
CA LEU A 135 17.63 17.68 34.78
C LEU A 135 16.19 18.10 35.07
N ARG A 136 15.23 17.19 34.90
CA ARG A 136 13.81 17.44 35.22
C ARG A 136 13.64 17.71 36.71
N GLU A 137 14.28 16.94 37.58
CA GLU A 137 14.26 17.15 39.04
C GLU A 137 14.89 18.50 39.45
N GLU A 138 15.91 18.97 38.73
CA GLU A 138 16.48 20.30 38.97
C GLU A 138 15.51 21.41 38.52
N LEU A 139 14.84 21.22 37.39
CA LEU A 139 13.87 22.18 36.87
C LEU A 139 12.58 22.22 37.69
N SER A 140 12.11 21.09 38.22
CA SER A 140 10.89 21.03 39.04
C SER A 140 11.01 21.81 40.36
N LYS A 141 12.24 22.08 40.81
CA LYS A 141 12.48 22.97 41.97
C LYS A 141 12.25 24.44 41.64
N THR A 142 12.33 24.81 40.36
CA THR A 142 12.27 26.22 39.90
C THR A 142 11.01 26.54 39.11
N VAL A 143 10.42 25.55 38.44
CA VAL A 143 9.28 25.67 37.54
C VAL A 143 8.31 24.54 37.88
N PRO A 144 6.98 24.78 37.91
CA PRO A 144 5.99 23.73 38.10
C PRO A 144 6.18 22.59 37.10
N GLU A 145 6.06 21.34 37.57
CA GLU A 145 6.37 20.15 36.77
C GLU A 145 5.53 20.03 35.48
N GLU A 146 4.31 20.57 35.50
CA GLU A 146 3.38 20.58 34.36
C GLU A 146 3.82 21.49 33.21
N GLU A 147 4.69 22.47 33.48
CA GLU A 147 5.21 23.40 32.47
C GLU A 147 6.55 22.92 31.86
N ILE A 148 7.09 21.80 32.36
CA ILE A 148 8.34 21.20 31.85
C ILE A 148 8.06 20.46 30.55
N ASP A 149 7.99 21.23 29.47
CA ASP A 149 7.88 20.69 28.13
C ASP A 149 9.20 19.99 27.68
N ARG A 150 9.04 18.94 26.86
CA ARG A 150 10.10 18.15 26.25
C ARG A 150 11.05 19.01 25.42
N ALA A 151 10.56 20.02 24.72
CA ALA A 151 11.42 20.92 23.96
C ALA A 151 12.25 21.81 24.90
N THR A 152 11.70 22.24 26.03
CA THR A 152 12.45 22.96 27.08
C THR A 152 13.57 22.09 27.65
N LEU A 153 13.29 20.83 27.97
CA LEU A 153 14.31 19.86 28.42
C LEU A 153 15.42 19.66 27.39
N TRP A 154 15.07 19.62 26.11
CA TRP A 154 16.05 19.48 25.02
C TRP A 154 16.98 20.69 24.93
N VAL A 155 16.46 21.91 25.07
CA VAL A 155 17.24 23.16 25.05
C VAL A 155 18.12 23.26 26.29
N LYS A 156 17.54 23.09 27.49
CA LYS A 156 18.27 23.15 28.77
C LYS A 156 19.36 22.08 28.87
N GLY A 157 19.11 20.88 28.32
CA GLY A 157 20.10 19.81 28.28
C GLY A 157 21.32 20.09 27.40
N ARG A 158 21.29 21.15 26.58
CA ARG A 158 22.40 21.57 25.71
C ARG A 158 22.96 22.94 26.06
N GLN A 159 22.34 23.61 27.02
CA GLN A 159 22.80 24.88 27.52
C GLN A 159 23.97 24.64 28.49
N THR A 160 25.02 25.46 28.38
CA THR A 160 26.09 25.50 29.37
C THR A 160 25.56 26.18 30.65
N LYS A 161 26.23 25.99 31.79
CA LYS A 161 25.90 26.71 33.04
C LYS A 161 25.81 28.25 32.88
N GLN A 162 26.53 28.79 31.89
CA GLN A 162 26.57 30.22 31.56
C GLN A 162 25.52 30.63 30.51
N GLY A 163 24.61 29.74 30.12
CA GLY A 163 23.57 30.04 29.14
C GLY A 163 23.98 29.87 27.68
N THR A 164 25.26 29.58 27.38
CA THR A 164 25.81 29.50 26.02
C THR A 164 25.71 28.12 25.38
N PHE A 165 25.65 28.08 24.05
CA PHE A 165 25.70 26.85 23.23
C PHE A 165 27.08 26.70 22.57
N LYS A 166 27.56 25.46 22.44
CA LYS A 166 28.87 25.17 21.83
C LYS A 166 28.86 25.20 20.30
N HIS A 167 27.75 24.81 19.68
CA HIS A 167 27.60 24.70 18.23
C HIS A 167 26.46 25.60 17.75
N ASP A 168 26.71 26.35 16.67
CA ASP A 168 25.72 27.26 16.08
C ASP A 168 24.45 26.55 15.65
N VAL A 169 24.56 25.32 15.14
CA VAL A 169 23.41 24.47 14.76
C VAL A 169 22.45 24.23 15.93
N ILE A 170 22.96 24.12 17.17
CA ILE A 170 22.12 23.95 18.36
C ILE A 170 21.40 25.26 18.68
N LYS A 171 22.08 26.40 18.52
CA LYS A 171 21.52 27.74 18.74
C LYS A 171 20.37 28.01 17.75
N ASP A 172 20.59 27.79 16.46
CA ASP A 172 19.56 27.95 15.43
C ASP A 172 18.35 27.06 15.70
N THR A 173 18.57 25.85 16.21
CA THR A 173 17.50 24.92 16.57
C THR A 173 16.74 25.39 17.81
N ALA A 174 17.43 25.96 18.80
CA ALA A 174 16.79 26.54 19.98
C ALA A 174 15.91 27.74 19.60
N GLU A 175 16.37 28.61 18.71
CA GLU A 175 15.59 29.74 18.18
C GLU A 175 14.36 29.24 17.38
N LYS A 176 14.51 28.17 16.58
CA LYS A 176 13.37 27.50 15.93
C LYS A 176 12.37 26.93 16.93
N ILE A 177 12.83 26.37 18.04
CA ILE A 177 11.94 25.87 19.09
C ILE A 177 11.17 27.02 19.73
N GLU A 178 11.83 28.14 20.06
CA GLU A 178 11.16 29.30 20.66
C GLU A 178 10.11 29.93 19.73
N THR A 179 10.41 30.02 18.42
CA THR A 179 9.45 30.51 17.43
C THR A 179 8.25 29.57 17.27
N LEU A 180 8.46 28.25 17.25
CA LEU A 180 7.38 27.27 17.20
C LEU A 180 6.51 27.27 18.47
N LYS A 181 7.12 27.44 19.65
CA LYS A 181 6.38 27.61 20.91
C LYS A 181 5.51 28.86 20.91
N ARG A 182 5.96 29.94 20.27
CA ARG A 182 5.15 31.15 20.10
C ARG A 182 3.91 30.85 19.24
N LYS A 183 4.11 30.19 18.10
CA LYS A 183 3.02 29.77 17.19
C LYS A 183 2.01 28.80 17.82
N GLU A 184 2.47 27.93 18.72
CA GLU A 184 1.59 27.05 19.50
C GLU A 184 0.71 27.86 20.48
N ARG A 185 1.29 28.83 21.18
CA ARG A 185 0.52 29.73 22.06
C ARG A 185 -0.47 30.59 21.29
N ASP A 186 -0.10 31.01 20.09
CA ASP A 186 -0.96 31.79 19.20
C ASP A 186 -2.07 30.92 18.55
N GLY A 187 -2.05 29.59 18.76
CA GLY A 187 -3.05 28.65 18.27
C GLY A 187 -2.94 28.31 16.77
N GLU A 188 -1.89 28.77 16.10
CA GLU A 188 -1.66 28.54 14.66
C GLU A 188 -1.22 27.09 14.36
N LEU A 189 -0.67 26.40 15.38
CA LEU A 189 -0.08 25.07 15.23
C LEU A 189 -0.81 24.04 16.11
N THR A 190 -1.36 23.01 15.48
CA THR A 190 -1.93 21.85 16.19
C THR A 190 -0.85 20.77 16.34
N VAL A 191 -0.41 20.54 17.58
CA VAL A 191 0.49 19.43 17.92
C VAL A 191 -0.30 18.15 18.17
N ASN A 192 -0.08 17.13 17.33
CA ASN A 192 -0.74 15.83 17.46
C ASN A 192 0.28 14.73 17.82
N GLY A 193 0.20 14.22 19.05
CA GLY A 193 0.96 13.06 19.51
C GLY A 193 2.46 13.17 19.21
N SER A 194 2.96 12.42 18.23
CA SER A 194 4.38 12.40 17.85
C SER A 194 4.90 13.63 17.08
N THR A 195 4.00 14.44 16.49
CA THR A 195 4.36 15.69 15.78
C THR A 195 4.27 16.87 16.74
N ASP A 196 5.18 16.87 17.70
CA ASP A 196 5.36 17.90 18.70
C ASP A 196 6.38 18.96 18.23
N VAL A 197 6.42 20.13 18.89
CA VAL A 197 7.30 21.27 18.62
C VAL A 197 8.76 20.84 18.42
N LEU A 198 9.26 19.96 19.27
CA LEU A 198 10.63 19.45 19.15
C LEU A 198 10.85 18.60 17.88
N THR A 199 9.85 17.81 17.49
CA THR A 199 9.91 16.98 16.28
C THR A 199 9.94 17.86 15.03
N LEU A 200 9.13 18.93 15.01
CA LEU A 200 9.07 19.92 13.94
C LEU A 200 10.37 20.73 13.83
N ALA A 201 10.89 21.22 14.96
CA ALA A 201 12.14 21.99 14.99
C ALA A 201 13.34 21.19 14.45
N LEU A 202 13.38 19.89 14.73
CA LEU A 202 14.45 19.00 14.27
C LEU A 202 14.23 18.48 12.84
N GLY A 203 13.04 18.64 12.26
CA GLY A 203 12.71 18.20 10.90
C GLY A 203 12.83 16.69 10.66
N THR A 204 12.92 15.88 11.72
CA THR A 204 13.06 14.42 11.62
C THR A 204 12.01 13.72 12.46
N PRO A 205 11.37 12.65 11.96
CA PRO A 205 10.41 11.90 12.74
C PRO A 205 11.08 11.22 13.94
N GLU A 206 10.29 11.01 15.00
CA GLU A 206 10.75 10.34 16.22
C GLU A 206 11.20 8.90 15.92
N HIS A 207 12.27 8.46 16.59
CA HIS A 207 12.81 7.13 16.36
C HIS A 207 11.91 6.04 16.97
N ARG A 208 11.84 4.88 16.31
CA ARG A 208 11.17 3.71 16.90
C ARG A 208 11.95 3.23 18.13
N GLY A 209 11.24 3.09 19.27
CA GLY A 209 11.80 2.48 20.48
C GLY A 209 12.62 3.42 21.39
N ARG A 210 12.61 4.74 21.14
CA ARG A 210 13.22 5.73 22.03
C ARG A 210 12.52 7.07 21.86
N VAL A 211 12.25 7.77 22.95
CA VAL A 211 11.73 9.14 22.92
C VAL A 211 12.88 10.14 23.18
N ARG A 212 13.03 11.13 22.31
CA ARG A 212 13.96 12.25 22.50
C ARG A 212 13.56 13.10 23.71
N GLY A 213 14.52 13.58 24.49
CA GLY A 213 14.29 14.54 25.57
C GLY A 213 13.81 13.98 26.92
N ILE A 214 13.58 12.67 27.05
CA ILE A 214 12.92 12.07 28.23
C ILE A 214 13.80 11.03 28.95
N GLY A 215 15.00 10.77 28.42
CA GLY A 215 15.94 9.82 29.03
C GLY A 215 15.77 8.38 28.53
N GLY A 216 16.56 7.47 29.12
CA GLY A 216 16.74 6.10 28.61
C GLY A 216 15.72 5.06 29.11
N TYR A 217 14.84 5.43 30.04
CA TYR A 217 13.89 4.52 30.67
C TYR A 217 12.53 4.51 29.94
N VAL A 218 12.14 5.62 29.31
CA VAL A 218 10.94 5.70 28.45
C VAL A 218 11.30 5.25 27.03
N CYS A 219 11.11 3.95 26.79
CA CYS A 219 11.54 3.29 25.55
C CYS A 219 10.43 3.15 24.50
N ASN A 220 9.21 3.63 24.74
CA ASN A 220 8.10 3.45 23.80
C ASN A 220 7.42 4.79 23.46
N PRO A 221 7.69 5.36 22.28
CA PRO A 221 6.97 6.54 21.80
C PRO A 221 5.44 6.35 21.81
N ASN A 222 4.93 5.15 21.52
CA ASN A 222 3.49 4.92 21.52
C ASN A 222 2.88 4.97 22.93
N GLY A 223 3.63 4.54 23.94
CA GLY A 223 3.19 4.61 25.33
C GLY A 223 3.26 6.04 25.89
N TYR A 224 4.23 6.82 25.44
CA TYR A 224 4.41 8.20 25.86
C TYR A 224 3.41 9.15 25.18
N PHE A 225 3.23 9.03 23.86
CA PHE A 225 2.30 9.86 23.09
C PHE A 225 0.87 9.31 23.06
N HIS A 226 0.58 8.26 23.83
CA HIS A 226 -0.70 7.55 23.84
C HIS A 226 -1.23 7.18 22.43
N LEU A 227 -0.31 6.87 21.50
CA LEU A 227 -0.68 6.54 20.13
C LEU A 227 -1.32 5.14 20.08
N PRO A 228 -2.31 4.92 19.21
CA PRO A 228 -2.89 3.60 19.01
C PRO A 228 -1.79 2.61 18.67
N LYS A 229 -1.82 1.43 19.31
CA LYS A 229 -0.86 0.36 19.02
C LYS A 229 -0.96 0.01 17.54
N ARG A 230 0.07 0.39 16.75
CA ARG A 230 0.22 -0.11 15.38
C ARG A 230 0.23 -1.64 15.44
N ARG A 231 -0.86 -2.26 14.96
CA ARG A 231 -0.91 -3.69 14.71
C ARG A 231 0.21 -3.97 13.71
N LYS A 232 1.15 -4.85 14.04
CA LYS A 232 2.08 -5.36 13.04
C LYS A 232 1.20 -6.16 12.08
N GLU A 233 0.91 -5.60 10.91
CA GLU A 233 0.44 -6.42 9.80
C GLU A 233 1.49 -7.51 9.64
N SER A 234 1.08 -8.76 9.87
CA SER A 234 2.02 -9.86 9.73
C SER A 234 2.47 -9.90 8.26
N VAL A 235 3.67 -10.43 8.00
CA VAL A 235 4.13 -10.66 6.61
C VAL A 235 3.07 -11.44 5.81
N ASN A 236 2.28 -12.28 6.50
CA ASN A 236 1.16 -13.01 5.95
C ASN A 236 -0.01 -12.09 5.50
N GLU A 237 -0.27 -11.00 6.20
CA GLU A 237 -1.32 -10.02 5.84
C GLU A 237 -0.93 -9.25 4.57
N SER A 238 0.33 -8.81 4.48
CA SER A 238 0.85 -8.15 3.28
C SER A 238 0.86 -9.09 2.07
N MET A 239 1.20 -10.37 2.28
CA MET A 239 1.15 -11.39 1.23
C MET A 239 -0.30 -11.66 0.78
N ARG A 240 -1.26 -11.70 1.70
CA ARG A 240 -2.69 -11.80 1.38
C ARG A 240 -3.19 -10.60 0.58
N GLN A 241 -2.76 -9.39 0.92
CA GLN A 241 -3.12 -8.19 0.16
C GLN A 241 -2.52 -8.19 -1.25
N SER A 242 -1.26 -8.63 -1.43
CA SER A 242 -0.69 -8.78 -2.76
C SER A 242 -1.38 -9.86 -3.58
N MET A 243 -1.72 -11.01 -2.98
CA MET A 243 -2.46 -12.07 -3.66
C MET A 243 -3.86 -11.62 -4.08
N ARG A 244 -4.58 -10.86 -3.23
CA ARG A 244 -5.87 -10.27 -3.61
C ARG A 244 -5.78 -9.35 -4.82
N LYS A 245 -4.74 -8.50 -4.89
CA LYS A 245 -4.54 -7.61 -6.04
C LYS A 245 -4.29 -8.39 -7.32
N ILE A 246 -3.46 -9.43 -7.27
CA ILE A 246 -3.18 -10.29 -8.43
C ILE A 246 -4.45 -10.98 -8.91
N LEU A 247 -5.24 -11.54 -7.99
CA LEU A 247 -6.51 -12.20 -8.33
C LEU A 247 -7.51 -11.22 -8.96
N GLU A 248 -7.58 -9.98 -8.47
CA GLU A 248 -8.45 -8.95 -9.05
C GLU A 248 -8.00 -8.55 -10.45
N GLU A 249 -6.69 -8.42 -10.68
CA GLU A 249 -6.12 -8.13 -12.00
C GLU A 249 -6.36 -9.28 -13.00
N GLU A 250 -6.26 -10.53 -12.58
CA GLU A 250 -6.58 -11.69 -13.42
C GLU A 250 -8.06 -11.78 -13.73
N LYS A 251 -8.93 -11.50 -12.75
CA LYS A 251 -10.38 -11.45 -12.94
C LYS A 251 -10.77 -10.39 -13.97
N GLN A 252 -10.20 -9.19 -13.87
CA GLN A 252 -10.45 -8.11 -14.84
C GLN A 252 -10.04 -8.50 -16.26
N LYS A 253 -8.87 -9.12 -16.42
CA LYS A 253 -8.41 -9.62 -17.74
C LYS A 253 -9.37 -10.65 -18.34
N LEU A 254 -9.85 -11.59 -17.52
CA LEU A 254 -10.82 -12.59 -17.97
C LEU A 254 -12.16 -11.95 -18.35
N GLU A 255 -12.63 -10.96 -17.60
CA GLU A 255 -13.85 -10.21 -17.92
C GLU A 255 -13.71 -9.44 -19.24
N ASP A 256 -12.56 -8.80 -19.47
CA ASP A 256 -12.29 -8.07 -20.71
C ASP A 256 -12.20 -9.00 -21.93
N GLU A 257 -11.51 -10.14 -21.81
CA GLU A 257 -11.48 -11.15 -22.87
C GLU A 257 -12.88 -11.69 -23.21
N LEU A 258 -13.73 -11.88 -22.19
CA LEU A 258 -15.10 -12.34 -22.41
C LEU A 258 -15.93 -11.26 -23.15
N ARG A 259 -15.76 -9.98 -22.76
CA ARG A 259 -16.43 -8.85 -23.43
C ARG A 259 -16.01 -8.73 -24.89
N GLU A 260 -14.73 -8.89 -25.20
CA GLU A 260 -14.25 -8.88 -26.59
C GLU A 260 -14.85 -10.03 -27.40
N LYS A 261 -14.90 -11.25 -26.84
CA LYS A 261 -15.51 -12.41 -27.51
C LYS A 261 -17.00 -12.20 -27.79
N ILE A 262 -17.72 -11.55 -26.88
CA ILE A 262 -19.14 -11.20 -27.09
C ILE A 262 -19.27 -10.16 -28.21
N CYS A 263 -18.48 -9.09 -28.16
CA CYS A 263 -18.52 -8.03 -29.17
C CYS A 263 -18.15 -8.55 -30.57
N ALA A 264 -17.18 -9.46 -30.67
CA ALA A 264 -16.82 -10.11 -31.93
C ALA A 264 -17.97 -10.93 -32.51
N LYS A 265 -18.65 -11.74 -31.68
CA LYS A 265 -19.81 -12.54 -32.10
C LYS A 265 -20.98 -11.67 -32.55
N GLU A 266 -21.22 -10.54 -31.89
CA GLU A 266 -22.25 -9.59 -32.31
C GLU A 266 -21.93 -8.94 -33.64
N ARG A 267 -20.67 -8.56 -33.87
CA ARG A 267 -20.21 -8.02 -35.16
C ARG A 267 -20.36 -9.03 -36.28
N GLU A 268 -20.01 -10.30 -36.05
CA GLU A 268 -20.20 -11.36 -37.05
C GLU A 268 -21.68 -11.52 -37.43
N LYS A 269 -22.59 -11.50 -36.44
CA LYS A 269 -24.05 -11.56 -36.69
C LYS A 269 -24.52 -10.38 -37.55
N ILE A 270 -24.10 -9.16 -37.22
CA ILE A 270 -24.46 -7.97 -38.00
C ILE A 270 -23.95 -8.09 -39.44
N VAL A 271 -22.70 -8.52 -39.63
CA VAL A 271 -22.11 -8.71 -40.97
C VAL A 271 -22.86 -9.78 -41.75
N THR A 272 -23.30 -10.88 -41.12
CA THR A 272 -24.11 -11.90 -41.80
C THR A 272 -25.48 -11.36 -42.21
N GLU A 273 -26.16 -10.62 -41.32
CA GLU A 273 -27.45 -10.01 -41.62
C GLU A 273 -27.37 -8.95 -42.72
N GLU A 274 -26.31 -8.14 -42.75
CA GLU A 274 -26.07 -7.16 -43.82
C GLU A 274 -25.80 -7.85 -45.17
N ARG A 275 -25.01 -8.93 -45.17
CA ARG A 275 -24.76 -9.71 -46.39
C ARG A 275 -26.04 -10.35 -46.94
N GLU A 276 -26.90 -10.86 -46.06
CA GLU A 276 -28.21 -11.41 -46.45
C GLU A 276 -29.12 -10.34 -47.07
N LYS A 277 -29.15 -9.12 -46.49
CA LYS A 277 -29.90 -7.98 -47.05
C LYS A 277 -29.39 -7.57 -48.43
N ILE A 278 -28.06 -7.50 -48.61
CA ILE A 278 -27.46 -7.18 -49.90
C ILE A 278 -27.82 -8.25 -50.95
N ALA A 279 -27.67 -9.53 -50.59
CA ALA A 279 -28.02 -10.64 -51.48
C ALA A 279 -29.52 -10.67 -51.83
N ALA A 280 -30.40 -10.31 -50.90
CA ALA A 280 -31.83 -10.19 -51.17
C ALA A 280 -32.13 -9.05 -52.15
N HIS A 281 -31.50 -7.89 -51.97
CA HIS A 281 -31.65 -6.75 -52.86
C HIS A 281 -31.14 -7.04 -54.28
N GLU A 282 -30.00 -7.74 -54.41
CA GLU A 282 -29.47 -8.16 -55.71
C GLU A 282 -30.41 -9.14 -56.43
N ARG A 283 -31.00 -10.10 -55.71
CA ARG A 283 -32.00 -11.04 -56.27
C ARG A 283 -33.26 -10.32 -56.74
N GLU A 284 -33.73 -9.34 -55.99
CA GLU A 284 -34.88 -8.52 -56.35
C GLU A 284 -34.60 -7.70 -57.62
N LYS A 285 -33.40 -7.11 -57.72
CA LYS A 285 -32.98 -6.38 -58.91
C LYS A 285 -32.94 -7.27 -60.16
N ILE A 286 -32.37 -8.47 -60.05
CA ILE A 286 -32.34 -9.46 -61.14
C ILE A 286 -33.77 -9.85 -61.54
N ALA A 287 -34.65 -10.12 -60.56
CA ALA A 287 -36.05 -10.46 -60.83
C ALA A 287 -36.83 -9.30 -61.49
N ALA A 288 -36.51 -8.04 -61.15
CA ALA A 288 -37.10 -6.87 -61.79
C ALA A 288 -36.65 -6.73 -63.26
N GLU A 289 -35.36 -6.93 -63.54
CA GLU A 289 -34.81 -6.94 -64.90
C GLU A 289 -35.42 -8.07 -65.75
N GLU A 290 -35.64 -9.25 -65.18
CA GLU A 290 -36.33 -10.36 -65.86
C GLU A 290 -37.80 -10.03 -66.14
N ARG A 291 -38.52 -9.44 -65.19
CA ARG A 291 -39.91 -8.98 -65.39
C ARG A 291 -40.01 -7.94 -66.50
N GLU A 292 -39.05 -7.01 -66.56
CA GLU A 292 -39.01 -6.00 -67.62
C GLU A 292 -38.78 -6.64 -69.00
N LYS A 293 -37.90 -7.64 -69.09
CA LYS A 293 -37.70 -8.42 -70.32
C LYS A 293 -38.97 -9.17 -70.75
N ILE A 294 -39.68 -9.78 -69.81
CA ILE A 294 -40.95 -10.47 -70.07
C ILE A 294 -42.01 -9.47 -70.55
N MET A 295 -42.16 -8.33 -69.87
CA MET A 295 -43.09 -7.27 -70.25
C MET A 295 -42.76 -6.67 -71.62
N ALA A 296 -41.48 -6.50 -71.94
CA ALA A 296 -41.05 -6.04 -73.26
C ALA A 296 -41.38 -7.04 -74.37
N PHE A 297 -41.22 -8.34 -74.08
CA PHE A 297 -41.59 -9.42 -75.01
C PHE A 297 -43.12 -9.47 -75.23
N GLU A 298 -43.92 -9.41 -74.16
CA GLU A 298 -45.37 -9.38 -74.25
C GLU A 298 -45.88 -8.14 -74.99
N LYS A 299 -45.28 -6.97 -74.73
CA LYS A 299 -45.60 -5.73 -75.44
C LYS A 299 -45.26 -5.84 -76.93
N ALA A 300 -44.13 -6.42 -77.30
CA ALA A 300 -43.76 -6.65 -78.69
C ALA A 300 -44.72 -7.64 -79.39
N PHE A 301 -45.12 -8.69 -78.68
CA PHE A 301 -46.11 -9.67 -79.16
C PHE A 301 -47.48 -9.01 -79.39
N LEU A 302 -47.96 -8.20 -78.44
CA LEU A 302 -49.22 -7.47 -78.56
C LEU A 302 -49.18 -6.43 -79.68
N LEU A 303 -48.07 -5.71 -79.85
CA LEU A 303 -47.91 -4.76 -80.95
C LEU A 303 -47.99 -5.44 -82.32
N SER A 304 -47.28 -6.57 -82.49
CA SER A 304 -47.37 -7.36 -83.72
C SER A 304 -48.80 -7.89 -83.95
N ARG A 305 -49.52 -8.25 -82.89
CA ARG A 305 -50.92 -8.69 -82.98
C ARG A 305 -51.87 -7.56 -83.35
N ILE A 306 -51.67 -6.35 -82.83
CA ILE A 306 -52.43 -5.16 -83.18
C ILE A 306 -52.21 -4.81 -84.65
N GLU A 307 -50.96 -4.82 -85.12
CA GLU A 307 -50.61 -4.58 -86.53
C GLU A 307 -51.28 -5.59 -87.48
N GLN A 308 -51.32 -6.88 -87.10
CA GLN A 308 -52.06 -7.91 -87.84
C GLN A 308 -53.59 -7.69 -87.86
N LEU A 309 -54.16 -7.06 -86.83
CA LEU A 309 -55.58 -6.77 -86.73
C LEU A 309 -55.95 -5.48 -87.48
N GLU A 310 -55.12 -4.45 -87.44
CA GLU A 310 -55.28 -3.22 -88.22
C GLU A 310 -55.24 -3.53 -89.73
N ALA A 311 -54.34 -4.40 -90.17
CA ALA A 311 -54.31 -4.92 -91.54
C ALA A 311 -55.56 -5.74 -91.93
N ARG A 312 -56.30 -6.29 -90.95
CA ARG A 312 -57.58 -6.99 -91.17
C ARG A 312 -58.79 -6.06 -91.11
N VAL A 313 -58.71 -4.93 -90.42
CA VAL A 313 -59.79 -3.93 -90.33
C VAL A 313 -59.84 -3.08 -91.60
N ASP A 314 -58.71 -2.81 -92.26
CA ASP A 314 -58.67 -2.16 -93.58
C ASP A 314 -59.30 -3.00 -94.71
N VAL A 315 -59.45 -4.32 -94.50
CA VAL A 315 -60.14 -5.23 -95.44
C VAL A 315 -61.65 -5.33 -95.13
N ARG A 316 -62.12 -4.88 -93.95
CA ARG A 316 -63.48 -5.15 -93.46
C ARG A 316 -64.41 -3.94 -93.42
N SER A 317 -63.99 -2.78 -93.91
CA SER A 317 -64.83 -1.59 -94.02
C SER A 317 -65.67 -1.54 -95.29
N HIS A 318 -66.10 -2.68 -95.83
CA HIS A 318 -67.22 -2.80 -96.76
C HIS A 318 -68.01 -4.08 -96.47
N GLU A 319 -69.34 -3.92 -96.48
CA GLU A 319 -70.41 -4.93 -96.47
C GLU A 319 -71.12 -5.26 -95.14
N VAL A 320 -72.32 -4.69 -95.11
CA VAL A 320 -73.50 -4.72 -94.25
C VAL A 320 -74.16 -6.13 -94.21
N VAL A 321 -75.03 -6.34 -93.20
CA VAL A 321 -76.36 -7.03 -93.24
C VAL A 321 -76.54 -8.31 -92.38
N THR A 322 -77.31 -8.16 -91.28
CA THR A 322 -78.39 -9.03 -90.70
C THR A 322 -78.09 -10.48 -90.25
N THR A 323 -78.73 -11.18 -89.29
CA THR A 323 -79.84 -10.99 -88.33
C THR A 323 -79.85 -12.23 -87.39
N ILE A 324 -80.28 -12.02 -86.13
CA ILE A 324 -81.14 -12.85 -85.24
C ILE A 324 -80.88 -14.38 -85.08
N GLY A 325 -80.80 -14.84 -83.83
CA GLY A 325 -81.12 -16.24 -83.47
C GLY A 325 -80.75 -16.66 -82.04
N GLU A 326 -81.74 -16.68 -81.14
CA GLU A 326 -81.69 -17.30 -79.81
C GLU A 326 -81.75 -18.84 -79.86
N ALA A 327 -81.05 -19.54 -78.96
CA ALA A 327 -81.47 -20.74 -78.18
C ALA A 327 -80.22 -21.43 -77.56
N LYS A 328 -80.03 -21.51 -76.24
CA LYS A 328 -80.66 -22.37 -75.20
C LYS A 328 -80.06 -23.79 -75.10
N VAL A 329 -79.83 -24.22 -73.83
CA VAL A 329 -79.90 -25.60 -73.27
C VAL A 329 -78.57 -26.33 -72.89
N VAL A 330 -78.35 -26.37 -71.56
CA VAL A 330 -77.96 -27.49 -70.66
C VAL A 330 -76.52 -28.05 -70.68
N VAL A 331 -75.91 -28.15 -69.49
CA VAL A 331 -75.45 -29.40 -68.83
C VAL A 331 -75.18 -29.15 -67.33
N ASN A 332 -75.53 -30.16 -66.52
CA ASN A 332 -75.56 -30.24 -65.07
C ASN A 332 -74.20 -30.57 -64.38
N LYS A 333 -74.10 -30.09 -63.13
CA LYS A 333 -73.51 -30.63 -61.86
C LYS A 333 -72.57 -31.87 -61.89
N HIS A 334 -71.41 -31.82 -61.21
CA HIS A 334 -71.19 -32.14 -59.77
C HIS A 334 -69.68 -32.23 -59.35
N THR A 335 -69.39 -31.78 -58.11
CA THR A 335 -68.34 -32.20 -57.12
C THR A 335 -66.84 -32.02 -57.46
N SER A 336 -65.87 -31.71 -56.59
CA SER A 336 -65.68 -31.45 -55.13
C SER A 336 -64.21 -30.99 -54.97
N GLY A 337 -63.85 -29.94 -54.22
CA GLY A 337 -63.52 -29.94 -52.78
C GLY A 337 -62.55 -28.76 -52.49
N GLN A 338 -62.93 -27.80 -51.63
CA GLN A 338 -62.41 -27.52 -50.27
C GLN A 338 -60.94 -27.02 -50.21
N ALA A 339 -60.55 -25.95 -49.50
CA ALA A 339 -61.15 -25.28 -48.34
C ALA A 339 -60.76 -23.77 -48.18
N SER A 340 -61.72 -23.03 -47.60
CA SER A 340 -61.75 -21.78 -46.80
C SER A 340 -60.44 -21.04 -46.45
N CYS A 341 -60.32 -19.71 -46.62
CA CYS A 341 -61.12 -18.52 -46.25
C CYS A 341 -60.60 -17.82 -44.98
N SER A 342 -60.29 -16.55 -45.18
CA SER A 342 -59.86 -15.53 -44.24
C SER A 342 -61.04 -14.70 -43.70
N HIS A 343 -60.71 -13.96 -42.64
CA HIS A 343 -61.24 -12.66 -42.20
C HIS A 343 -62.30 -12.55 -41.07
N ALA A 344 -61.81 -11.93 -39.98
CA ALA A 344 -62.27 -10.69 -39.33
C ALA A 344 -63.64 -10.73 -38.60
N VAL A 345 -63.91 -9.98 -37.51
CA VAL A 345 -63.50 -8.60 -37.16
C VAL A 345 -63.70 -8.35 -35.65
N ASP A 346 -62.87 -7.47 -35.08
CA ASP A 346 -63.14 -6.38 -34.11
C ASP A 346 -63.83 -6.54 -32.72
N SER A 347 -63.05 -6.12 -31.70
CA SER A 347 -63.24 -4.92 -30.83
C SER A 347 -63.46 -5.06 -29.31
N CYS A 348 -62.70 -4.21 -28.60
CA CYS A 348 -63.03 -3.41 -27.40
C CYS A 348 -62.98 -3.96 -25.94
N LEU A 349 -61.94 -3.46 -25.22
CA LEU A 349 -62.00 -2.64 -23.98
C LEU A 349 -62.14 -3.24 -22.55
N LYS A 350 -61.26 -2.71 -21.67
CA LYS A 350 -61.25 -2.56 -20.17
C LYS A 350 -60.67 -3.74 -19.35
N ALA A 351 -59.48 -3.64 -18.74
CA ALA A 351 -59.10 -2.96 -17.46
C ALA A 351 -59.75 -3.61 -16.22
N ALA A 352 -59.13 -3.93 -15.07
CA ALA A 352 -57.84 -3.62 -14.43
C ALA A 352 -57.56 -4.60 -13.23
N ASN A 353 -56.38 -4.44 -12.59
CA ASN A 353 -55.99 -4.73 -11.19
C ASN A 353 -55.00 -5.88 -10.84
N LYS A 354 -53.77 -5.44 -10.49
CA LYS A 354 -53.09 -5.56 -9.17
C LYS A 354 -52.45 -6.91 -8.77
N GLN A 355 -51.11 -6.98 -8.75
CA GLN A 355 -50.28 -6.98 -7.52
C GLN A 355 -48.79 -7.23 -7.83
N ASP A 356 -47.94 -6.38 -7.24
CA ASP A 356 -46.49 -6.54 -7.10
C ASP A 356 -46.12 -7.60 -6.05
N ASN A 357 -44.98 -8.28 -6.24
CA ASN A 357 -43.96 -8.79 -5.27
C ASN A 357 -43.04 -9.77 -6.04
N VAL A 358 -41.74 -9.54 -6.26
CA VAL A 358 -40.58 -9.53 -5.36
C VAL A 358 -40.23 -10.94 -4.80
N VAL A 359 -38.96 -11.33 -5.03
CA VAL A 359 -38.17 -12.53 -4.58
C VAL A 359 -38.42 -13.79 -5.42
N GLU A 360 -37.42 -14.40 -6.08
CA GLU A 360 -36.34 -15.17 -5.46
C GLU A 360 -34.97 -15.11 -6.17
N ASP A 361 -34.02 -14.44 -5.49
CA ASP A 361 -32.55 -14.57 -5.60
C ASP A 361 -32.02 -15.84 -4.89
N GLY A 362 -32.80 -16.93 -4.85
CA GLY A 362 -32.51 -18.12 -4.04
C GLY A 362 -31.58 -19.16 -4.67
N ALA A 363 -31.41 -19.14 -5.99
CA ALA A 363 -30.66 -20.18 -6.70
C ALA A 363 -29.16 -19.86 -6.85
N VAL A 364 -28.79 -18.56 -6.86
CA VAL A 364 -27.40 -18.13 -7.11
C VAL A 364 -26.60 -18.02 -5.82
N THR A 365 -27.27 -17.76 -4.68
CA THR A 365 -26.66 -17.63 -3.35
C THR A 365 -26.19 -18.97 -2.78
N ASN A 366 -26.87 -20.07 -3.09
CA ASN A 366 -26.51 -21.40 -2.58
C ASN A 366 -25.24 -22.00 -3.21
N LEU A 367 -24.86 -21.60 -4.43
CA LEU A 367 -23.61 -22.06 -5.05
C LEU A 367 -22.38 -21.30 -4.53
N LEU A 368 -22.55 -20.01 -4.23
CA LEU A 368 -21.49 -19.17 -3.66
C LEU A 368 -21.16 -19.56 -2.21
N ASP A 369 -22.17 -19.89 -1.41
CA ASP A 369 -21.99 -20.28 0.00
C ASP A 369 -21.34 -21.67 0.16
N VAL A 370 -21.53 -22.56 -0.83
CA VAL A 370 -20.88 -23.89 -0.89
C VAL A 370 -19.41 -23.78 -1.30
N MET A 371 -19.07 -22.85 -2.21
CA MET A 371 -17.67 -22.61 -2.61
C MET A 371 -16.87 -21.91 -1.51
N GLU A 372 -17.47 -21.00 -0.75
CA GLU A 372 -16.78 -20.29 0.32
C GLU A 372 -16.47 -21.19 1.53
N ARG A 373 -17.32 -22.19 1.82
CA ARG A 373 -17.06 -23.19 2.88
C ARG A 373 -15.96 -24.19 2.52
N GLN A 374 -15.76 -24.51 1.25
CA GLN A 374 -14.69 -25.42 0.81
C GLN A 374 -13.29 -24.79 0.84
N LEU A 375 -13.19 -23.46 0.76
CA LEU A 375 -11.91 -22.74 0.81
C LEU A 375 -11.40 -22.45 2.23
N LEU A 376 -12.24 -22.59 3.26
CA LEU A 376 -11.89 -22.29 4.65
C LEU A 376 -11.49 -23.53 5.48
N GLN A 377 -11.49 -24.74 4.88
CA GLN A 377 -11.14 -26.01 5.55
C GLN A 377 -9.78 -26.61 5.13
N ASN A 378 -8.97 -25.92 4.33
CA ASN A 378 -7.61 -26.35 3.95
C ASN A 378 -6.52 -25.43 4.51
#